data_AF-A0A0N9HJZ7-F1
#
_entry.id   AF-A0A0N9HJZ7-F1
#
_cell.length_a   1.000
_cell.length_b   1.000
_cell.length_c   1.000
_cell.angle_alpha   90.00
_cell.angle_beta   90.00
_cell.angle_gamma   90.00
#
_symmetry.space_group_name_H-M   'P 1'
#
loop_
_entity.id
_entity.type
_entity.pdbx_description
1 polymer ?
#
loop_
_entity_poly.entity_id
_entity_poly.type
_entity_poly.pdbx_seq_one_letter_code
_entity_poly.pdbx_strand_id
1 'polypeptide(L)'
;MLAGNIPVGGRCDVTTLAELAGISRAALYRTHRALKDDFDRSLFLRRTAGEVPDPREARIATLKQTVDTLTTRLREREATITELREHQRQVRSQLLVQHEEILTLRAILAQRPVVLPTASDQKLGGDTD
;
A
#
# COMPACT_ATOMS: atom_id res chain seq x y z
N MET A 1 28.21 25.05 -3.88
CA MET A 1 26.82 25.31 -3.41
C MET A 1 25.81 25.22 -4.54
N LEU A 2 25.66 26.24 -5.39
CA LEU A 2 24.61 26.27 -6.43
C LEU A 2 24.81 25.24 -7.58
N ALA A 3 26.00 24.66 -7.70
CA ALA A 3 26.29 23.54 -8.61
C ALA A 3 26.08 22.15 -7.95
N GLY A 4 25.40 22.07 -6.80
CA GLY A 4 25.07 20.82 -6.11
C GLY A 4 26.10 20.33 -5.10
N ASN A 5 27.29 20.93 -5.03
CA ASN A 5 28.27 20.62 -3.97
C ASN A 5 27.90 21.37 -2.68
N ILE A 6 27.05 20.73 -1.86
CA ILE A 6 26.60 21.19 -0.54
C ILE A 6 27.20 20.24 0.50
N PRO A 7 27.87 20.76 1.56
CA PRO A 7 28.47 19.92 2.59
C PRO A 7 27.39 19.09 3.28
N VAL A 8 27.79 17.91 3.77
CA VAL A 8 26.91 17.05 4.57
C VAL A 8 26.42 17.85 5.78
N GLY A 9 25.10 17.86 6.03
CA GLY A 9 24.51 18.74 7.07
C GLY A 9 23.98 20.08 6.56
N GLY A 10 24.59 20.67 5.51
CA GLY A 10 24.25 21.99 4.97
C GLY A 10 23.00 22.06 4.08
N ARG A 11 22.53 23.27 3.82
CA ARG A 11 21.43 23.58 2.89
C ARG A 11 21.91 24.55 1.82
N CYS A 12 21.12 24.73 0.76
CA CYS A 12 21.39 25.79 -0.23
C CYS A 12 20.95 27.16 0.33
N ASP A 13 21.56 27.60 1.43
CA ASP A 13 21.23 28.84 2.16
C ASP A 13 22.45 29.74 2.39
N VAL A 14 22.17 31.01 2.72
CA VAL A 14 23.18 32.05 2.97
C VAL A 14 24.07 31.70 4.18
N THR A 15 23.56 30.90 5.11
CA THR A 15 24.33 30.42 6.28
C THR A 15 25.42 29.46 5.85
N THR A 16 25.07 28.45 5.06
CA THR A 16 26.04 27.47 4.55
C THR A 16 27.02 28.12 3.57
N LEU A 17 26.60 29.17 2.86
CA LEU A 17 27.50 29.99 2.04
C LEU A 17 28.57 30.71 2.89
N ALA A 18 28.17 31.32 4.01
CA ALA A 18 29.10 31.99 4.91
C ALA A 18 30.11 31.01 5.52
N GLU A 19 29.64 29.85 5.95
CA GLU A 19 30.47 28.76 6.49
C GLU A 19 31.49 28.26 5.47
N LEU A 20 31.07 28.01 4.22
CA LEU A 20 31.99 27.57 3.16
C LEU A 20 33.00 28.64 2.74
N ALA A 21 32.62 29.91 2.83
CA ALA A 21 33.52 31.03 2.55
C ALA A 21 34.45 31.37 3.73
N GLY A 22 34.33 30.67 4.86
CA GLY A 22 35.14 30.91 6.06
C GLY A 22 34.90 32.28 6.70
N ILE A 23 33.76 32.92 6.42
CA ILE A 23 33.40 34.25 6.90
C ILE A 23 32.17 34.20 7.80
N SER A 24 32.11 35.11 8.77
CA SER A 24 30.92 35.23 9.60
C SER A 24 29.72 35.69 8.77
N ARG A 25 28.52 35.25 9.15
CA ARG A 25 27.26 35.72 8.54
C ARG A 25 27.17 37.25 8.57
N ALA A 26 27.62 37.90 9.64
CA ALA A 26 27.64 39.36 9.73
C ALA A 26 28.56 40.02 8.69
N ALA A 27 29.76 39.47 8.47
CA ALA A 27 30.68 39.94 7.44
C ALA A 27 30.11 39.74 6.04
N LEU A 28 29.36 38.65 5.81
CA LEU A 28 28.67 38.40 4.55
C LEU A 28 27.63 39.48 4.23
N TYR A 29 26.82 39.89 5.21
CA TYR A 29 25.82 40.96 5.00
C TYR A 29 26.42 42.38 4.91
N ARG A 30 27.56 42.63 5.56
CA ARG A 30 28.17 43.97 5.64
C ARG A 30 29.22 44.19 4.57
N THR A 31 30.26 43.37 4.56
CA THR A 31 31.46 43.54 3.73
C THR A 31 31.31 42.85 2.37
N HIS A 32 30.64 41.69 2.33
CA HIS A 32 30.49 40.89 1.12
C HIS A 32 29.05 40.89 0.59
N ARG A 33 28.36 42.03 0.69
CA ARG A 33 26.96 42.17 0.28
C ARG A 33 26.72 41.80 -1.18
N ALA A 34 27.63 42.19 -2.08
CA ALA A 34 27.54 41.84 -3.50
C ALA A 34 27.50 40.31 -3.71
N LEU A 35 28.33 39.57 -2.99
CA LEU A 35 28.37 38.10 -3.08
C LEU A 35 27.05 37.46 -2.60
N LYS A 36 26.46 38.01 -1.54
CA LYS A 36 25.14 37.59 -1.04
C LYS A 36 24.04 37.89 -2.07
N ASP A 37 24.05 39.08 -2.66
CA ASP A 37 23.00 39.49 -3.61
C ASP A 37 23.09 38.69 -4.93
N ASP A 38 24.30 38.39 -5.42
CA ASP A 38 24.51 37.51 -6.57
C ASP A 38 24.08 36.06 -6.28
N PHE A 39 24.31 35.58 -5.06
CA PHE A 39 23.87 34.25 -4.62
C PHE A 39 22.34 34.17 -4.59
N ASP A 40 21.67 35.14 -3.97
CA ASP A 40 20.21 35.21 -3.90
C ASP A 40 19.59 35.30 -5.31
N ARG A 41 20.17 36.14 -6.18
CA ARG A 41 19.74 36.27 -7.58
C ARG A 41 19.87 34.95 -8.34
N SER A 42 21.00 34.28 -8.21
CA SER A 42 21.26 33.00 -8.87
C SER A 42 20.34 31.89 -8.35
N LEU A 43 20.09 31.85 -7.04
CA LEU A 43 19.16 30.92 -6.42
C LEU A 43 17.72 31.16 -6.90
N PHE A 44 17.31 32.42 -6.99
CA PHE A 44 16.00 32.80 -7.51
C PHE A 44 15.84 32.36 -8.97
N LEU A 45 16.81 32.68 -9.84
CA LEU A 45 16.77 32.32 -11.26
C LEU A 45 16.65 30.80 -11.46
N ARG A 46 17.41 30.00 -10.70
CA ARG A 46 17.34 28.53 -10.76
C ARG A 46 15.99 27.98 -10.30
N ARG A 47 15.43 28.52 -9.21
CA ARG A 47 14.08 28.17 -8.75
C ARG A 47 13.01 28.53 -9.78
N THR A 48 13.11 29.71 -10.40
CA THR A 48 12.17 30.11 -11.48
C THR A 48 12.33 29.27 -12.74
N ALA A 49 13.51 28.72 -12.99
CA ALA A 49 13.76 27.76 -14.06
C ALA A 49 13.29 26.33 -13.72
N GLY A 50 12.72 26.11 -12.53
CA GLY A 50 12.24 24.79 -12.08
C GLY A 50 13.35 23.86 -11.61
N GLU A 51 14.58 24.34 -11.45
CA GLU A 51 15.64 23.54 -10.84
C GLU A 51 15.39 23.41 -9.33
N VAL A 52 15.77 22.26 -8.77
CA VAL A 52 15.78 22.02 -7.32
C VAL A 52 17.23 22.12 -6.83
N PRO A 53 17.71 23.33 -6.50
CA PRO A 53 19.12 23.55 -6.14
C PRO A 53 19.53 22.87 -4.83
N ASP A 54 18.59 22.47 -3.97
CA ASP A 54 18.87 21.67 -2.77
C ASP A 54 18.52 20.18 -3.00
N PRO A 55 19.51 19.27 -3.05
CA PRO A 55 19.25 17.85 -3.23
C PRO A 55 18.40 17.24 -2.09
N ARG A 56 18.30 17.89 -0.93
CA ARG A 56 17.40 17.47 0.15
C ARG A 56 15.95 17.70 -0.20
N GLU A 57 15.62 18.83 -0.83
CA GLU A 57 14.25 19.12 -1.25
C GLU A 57 13.78 18.07 -2.26
N ALA A 58 14.65 17.72 -3.21
CA ALA A 58 14.39 16.63 -4.16
C ALA A 58 14.17 15.28 -3.44
N ARG A 59 15.05 14.93 -2.49
CA ARG A 59 14.91 13.70 -1.68
C ARG A 59 13.63 13.69 -0.84
N ILE A 60 13.27 14.82 -0.23
CA ILE A 60 12.03 14.97 0.56
C ILE A 60 10.82 14.77 -0.34
N ALA A 61 10.82 15.36 -1.54
CA ALA A 61 9.73 15.19 -2.51
C ALA A 61 9.59 13.72 -2.93
N THR A 62 10.69 13.06 -3.31
CA THR A 62 10.69 11.63 -3.65
C THR A 62 10.22 10.76 -2.48
N LEU A 63 10.67 11.07 -1.26
CA LEU A 63 10.30 10.31 -0.07
C LEU A 63 8.81 10.48 0.25
N LYS A 64 8.27 11.70 0.15
CA LYS A 64 6.82 11.95 0.30
C LYS A 64 6.01 11.15 -0.71
N GLN A 65 6.39 11.22 -1.99
CA GLN A 65 5.72 10.43 -3.04
C GLN A 65 5.77 8.92 -2.74
N THR A 66 6.90 8.43 -2.23
CA THR A 66 7.06 7.02 -1.86
C THR A 66 6.15 6.66 -0.68
N VAL A 67 6.09 7.52 0.35
CA VAL A 67 5.19 7.34 1.50
C VAL A 67 3.73 7.35 1.07
N ASP A 68 3.32 8.28 0.23
CA ASP A 68 1.95 8.37 -0.29
C ASP A 68 1.58 7.11 -1.08
N THR A 69 2.50 6.62 -1.91
CA THR A 69 2.31 5.38 -2.68
C THR A 69 2.18 4.16 -1.77
N LEU A 70 3.08 4.04 -0.78
CA LEU A 70 3.08 2.89 0.14
C LEU A 70 1.85 2.90 1.05
N THR A 71 1.45 4.07 1.55
CA THR A 71 0.25 4.20 2.39
C THR A 71 -1.02 3.88 1.61
N THR A 72 -1.09 4.26 0.33
CA THR A 72 -2.22 3.90 -0.55
C THR A 72 -2.29 2.39 -0.74
N ARG A 73 -1.17 1.75 -1.11
CA ARG A 73 -1.10 0.28 -1.25
C ARG A 73 -1.41 -0.46 0.03
N LEU A 74 -1.04 0.10 1.18
CA LEU A 74 -1.34 -0.49 2.49
C LEU A 74 -2.86 -0.47 2.73
N ARG A 75 -3.52 0.67 2.52
CA ARG A 75 -4.99 0.78 2.67
C ARG A 75 -5.75 -0.16 1.75
N GLU A 76 -5.31 -0.28 0.49
CA GLU A 76 -5.90 -1.23 -0.46
C GLU A 76 -5.80 -2.67 0.05
N ARG A 77 -4.62 -3.08 0.53
CA ARG A 77 -4.40 -4.42 1.07
C ARG A 77 -5.21 -4.67 2.34
N GLU A 78 -5.31 -3.69 3.23
CA GLU A 78 -6.13 -3.79 4.44
C GLU A 78 -7.61 -3.96 4.11
N ALA A 79 -8.11 -3.24 3.10
CA ALA A 79 -9.47 -3.41 2.60
C ALA A 79 -9.68 -4.82 2.04
N THR A 80 -8.80 -5.31 1.17
CA THR A 80 -8.88 -6.68 0.62
C THR A 80 -8.81 -7.75 1.72
N ILE A 81 -7.93 -7.60 2.71
CA ILE A 81 -7.84 -8.53 3.83
C ILE A 81 -9.15 -8.56 4.63
N THR A 82 -9.76 -7.39 4.85
CA THR A 82 -11.03 -7.29 5.56
C THR A 82 -12.15 -7.97 4.80
N GLU A 83 -12.24 -7.75 3.50
CA GLU A 83 -13.21 -8.40 2.61
C GLU A 83 -13.03 -9.92 2.59
N LEU A 84 -11.80 -10.40 2.41
CA LEU A 84 -11.50 -11.84 2.40
C LEU A 84 -11.84 -12.50 3.74
N ARG A 85 -11.62 -11.82 4.87
CA ARG A 85 -11.98 -12.33 6.20
C ARG A 85 -13.49 -12.42 6.38
N GLU A 86 -14.23 -11.42 5.89
CA GLU A 86 -15.69 -11.45 5.95
C GLU A 86 -16.25 -12.57 5.07
N HIS A 87 -15.75 -12.70 3.84
CA HIS A 87 -16.10 -13.79 2.95
C HIS A 87 -15.78 -15.16 3.57
N GLN A 88 -14.60 -15.34 4.15
CA GLN A 88 -14.21 -16.57 4.83
C GLN A 88 -15.18 -16.91 5.99
N ARG A 89 -15.62 -15.91 6.75
CA ARG A 89 -16.57 -16.09 7.85
C ARG A 89 -17.92 -16.57 7.33
N GLN A 90 -18.43 -15.95 6.26
CA GLN A 90 -19.71 -16.31 5.65
C GLN A 90 -19.68 -17.74 5.11
N VAL A 91 -18.67 -18.10 4.31
CA VAL A 91 -18.51 -19.45 3.76
C VAL A 91 -18.38 -20.48 4.86
N ARG A 92 -17.63 -20.20 5.93
CA ARG A 92 -17.51 -21.11 7.08
C ARG A 92 -18.87 -21.31 7.77
N SER A 93 -19.65 -20.25 7.97
CA SER A 93 -20.99 -20.35 8.56
C SER A 93 -21.91 -21.20 7.69
N GLN A 94 -21.91 -21.00 6.37
CA GLN A 94 -22.72 -21.78 5.45
C GLN A 94 -22.33 -23.26 5.45
N LEU A 95 -21.03 -23.56 5.47
CA LEU A 95 -20.53 -24.94 5.52
C LEU A 95 -20.97 -25.65 6.80
N LEU A 96 -20.94 -24.97 7.95
CA LEU A 96 -21.42 -25.53 9.21
C LEU A 96 -22.92 -25.84 9.15
N VAL A 97 -23.74 -24.92 8.63
CA VAL A 97 -25.18 -25.13 8.45
C VAL A 97 -25.44 -26.33 7.53
N GLN A 98 -24.75 -26.42 6.39
CA GLN A 98 -24.87 -27.54 5.47
C GLN A 98 -24.42 -28.86 6.11
N HIS A 99 -23.39 -28.83 6.94
CA HIS A 99 -22.90 -30.00 7.65
C HIS A 99 -23.95 -30.54 8.62
N GLU A 100 -24.53 -29.66 9.44
CA GLU A 100 -25.61 -30.03 10.36
C GLU A 100 -26.81 -30.62 9.61
N GLU A 101 -27.23 -30.00 8.51
CA GLU A 101 -28.34 -30.52 7.69
C GLU A 101 -28.04 -31.92 7.11
N ILE A 102 -26.80 -32.17 6.69
CA ILE A 102 -26.42 -33.52 6.23
C ILE A 102 -26.50 -34.52 7.39
N LEU A 103 -26.11 -34.14 8.60
CA LEU A 103 -26.19 -35.01 9.77
C LEU A 103 -27.65 -35.31 10.15
N THR A 104 -28.53 -34.30 10.15
CA THR A 104 -29.97 -34.48 10.44
C THR A 104 -30.61 -35.40 9.39
N LEU A 105 -30.37 -35.17 8.10
CA LEU A 105 -30.90 -36.00 7.02
C LEU A 105 -30.41 -37.45 7.12
N ARG A 106 -29.13 -37.67 7.43
CA ARG A 106 -28.58 -39.02 7.67
C ARG A 106 -29.23 -39.70 8.86
N ALA A 107 -29.46 -38.98 9.96
CA ALA A 107 -30.12 -39.53 11.14
C ALA A 107 -31.59 -39.93 10.85
N ILE A 108 -32.31 -39.12 10.07
CA ILE A 108 -33.68 -39.43 9.63
C ILE A 108 -33.70 -40.69 8.75
N LEU A 109 -32.78 -40.79 7.77
CA LEU A 109 -32.67 -41.96 6.91
C LEU A 109 -32.27 -43.23 7.67
N ALA A 110 -31.45 -43.11 8.72
CA ALA A 110 -31.09 -44.24 9.57
C ALA A 110 -32.28 -44.75 10.41
N GLN A 111 -33.18 -43.85 10.82
CA GLN A 111 -34.39 -44.20 11.58
C GLN A 111 -35.52 -44.76 10.71
N ARG A 112 -35.50 -44.44 9.41
CA ARG A 112 -36.46 -44.95 8.43
C ARG A 112 -35.71 -45.79 7.39
N PRO A 113 -35.54 -47.11 7.61
CA PRO A 113 -34.84 -47.94 6.65
C PRO A 113 -35.54 -47.83 5.30
N VAL A 114 -34.88 -47.18 4.35
CA VAL A 114 -35.31 -47.13 2.96
C VAL A 114 -35.09 -48.54 2.42
N VAL A 115 -36.17 -49.32 2.36
CA VAL A 115 -36.18 -50.56 1.59
C VAL A 115 -36.14 -50.13 0.12
N LEU A 116 -34.94 -50.14 -0.45
CA LEU A 116 -34.78 -50.04 -1.89
C LEU A 116 -35.50 -51.26 -2.50
N PRO A 117 -36.47 -51.08 -3.40
CA PRO A 117 -37.08 -52.20 -4.08
C PRO A 117 -35.99 -52.91 -4.89
N THR A 118 -35.55 -54.07 -4.40
CA THR A 118 -34.63 -54.93 -5.14
C THR A 118 -35.36 -55.39 -6.39
N ALA A 119 -34.82 -55.07 -7.56
CA ALA A 119 -35.34 -55.42 -8.87
C ALA A 119 -35.28 -56.95 -9.10
N SER A 120 -36.14 -57.71 -8.43
CA SER A 120 -36.17 -59.18 -8.54
C SER A 120 -37.56 -59.82 -8.40
N ASP A 121 -38.66 -59.03 -8.38
CA ASP A 121 -40.03 -59.57 -8.27
C ASP A 121 -40.89 -59.41 -9.54
N GLN A 122 -40.28 -59.17 -10.69
CA GLN A 122 -40.94 -59.41 -11.99
C GLN A 122 -40.49 -60.76 -12.55
N LYS A 123 -40.90 -61.86 -11.91
CA LYS A 123 -40.81 -63.19 -12.50
C LYS A 123 -42.17 -63.57 -13.08
N LEU A 124 -42.18 -63.58 -14.42
CA LEU A 124 -43.09 -64.25 -15.36
C LEU A 124 -44.31 -64.96 -14.73
N GLY A 125 -45.48 -64.35 -14.87
CA GLY A 125 -46.77 -65.04 -14.94
C GLY A 125 -47.30 -64.93 -16.35
N GLY A 126 -46.70 -65.66 -17.28
CA GLY A 126 -47.16 -65.82 -18.66
C GLY A 126 -47.23 -67.31 -18.97
N ASP A 127 -48.38 -67.89 -18.71
CA ASP A 127 -48.88 -69.21 -19.11
C ASP A 127 -50.33 -69.23 -18.60
N THR A 128 -51.38 -69.53 -19.37
CA THR A 128 -51.54 -70.57 -20.39
C THR A 128 -52.75 -70.26 -21.31
N ASP A 129 -52.63 -70.71 -22.57
CA ASP A 129 -53.65 -71.27 -23.48
C ASP A 129 -55.04 -70.62 -23.65
#